data_AF-A0A2V9G7V9-F1
#
_entry.id   AF-A0A2V9G7V9-F1
#
_cell.length_a   1.000
_cell.length_b   1.000
_cell.length_c   1.000
_cell.angle_alpha   90.00
_cell.angle_beta   90.00
_cell.angle_gamma   90.00
#
_symmetry.space_group_name_H-M   'P 1'
#
loop_
_entity.id
_entity.type
_entity.pdbx_description
1 polymer ?
#
loop_
_entity_poly.entity_id
_entity_poly.type
_entity_poly.pdbx_seq_one_letter_code
_entity_poly.pdbx_strand_id
1 'polypeptide(L)'
;MFLQKNEQGGAESRRDKQSTAACWVGVAGVCFTADFVGREMAMKIRARLLVAGMTVFTAAGGAFAQQAAPAASTPPDLTIANPVSGFVKAGVARYEKNMVAAAEAMPAEKYGYKPMPEMNSFGHLIMHIAESNNTLCAKISGQTAPDVKYVDTNPKDKLVATLKDSFAFCTSALAKVDDSKLGEQFVLFGNRPISRGGALVALGGSWTDHYATQAIYLRLNGILPPTAQPAKKD
;
A
#
# COMPACT_ATOMS: atom_id res chain seq x y z
N MET A 1 16.48 46.12 -23.92
CA MET A 1 16.28 45.63 -25.30
C MET A 1 16.03 44.12 -25.17
N PHE A 2 14.83 43.55 -25.20
CA PHE A 2 13.50 43.96 -25.67
C PHE A 2 12.44 43.59 -24.60
N LEU A 3 11.41 44.43 -24.52
CA LEU A 3 10.19 44.30 -23.72
C LEU A 3 9.07 43.60 -24.53
N GLN A 4 8.01 43.20 -23.80
CA GLN A 4 6.58 43.05 -24.17
C GLN A 4 6.04 41.62 -24.22
N LYS A 5 4.78 41.34 -23.87
CA LYS A 5 3.73 41.91 -23.00
C LYS A 5 2.61 40.85 -23.01
N ASN A 6 1.81 40.80 -21.94
CA ASN A 6 0.62 39.97 -21.78
C ASN A 6 -0.42 40.13 -22.91
N GLU A 7 -1.26 39.12 -23.14
CA GLU A 7 -2.72 39.31 -23.20
C GLU A 7 -3.50 38.01 -22.92
N GLN A 8 -4.66 38.20 -22.27
CA GLN A 8 -5.63 37.19 -21.83
C GLN A 8 -6.64 36.89 -22.95
N GLY A 9 -7.32 35.74 -22.90
CA GLY A 9 -8.57 35.53 -23.65
C GLY A 9 -8.93 34.06 -23.84
N GLY A 10 -10.10 33.66 -23.32
CA GLY A 10 -10.58 32.28 -23.32
C GLY A 10 -11.35 31.85 -24.57
N ALA A 11 -12.10 30.74 -24.38
CA ALA A 11 -13.07 30.08 -25.25
C ALA A 11 -12.56 28.89 -26.09
N GLU A 12 -12.86 27.70 -25.57
CA GLU A 12 -13.70 26.66 -26.21
C GLU A 12 -13.40 26.23 -27.66
N SER A 13 -13.00 24.96 -27.85
CA SER A 13 -13.59 24.02 -28.83
C SER A 13 -12.72 22.79 -29.08
N ARG A 14 -13.37 21.62 -29.05
CA ARG A 14 -13.04 20.35 -29.74
C ARG A 14 -11.80 19.56 -29.29
N ARG A 15 -12.07 18.61 -28.40
CA ARG A 15 -11.30 17.38 -28.21
C ARG A 15 -11.61 16.43 -29.38
N ASP A 16 -10.70 16.31 -30.34
CA ASP A 16 -10.78 15.29 -31.39
C ASP A 16 -10.50 13.91 -30.80
N LYS A 17 -11.35 12.96 -31.22
CA LYS A 17 -11.29 11.54 -30.86
C LYS A 17 -10.11 10.89 -31.58
N GLN A 18 -9.19 10.29 -30.83
CA GLN A 18 -8.35 9.21 -31.35
C GLN A 18 -8.65 7.93 -30.57
N SER A 19 -9.28 7.01 -31.30
CA SER A 19 -9.50 5.61 -30.92
C SER A 19 -8.22 4.83 -31.20
N THR A 20 -7.62 4.22 -30.19
CA THR A 20 -6.59 3.20 -30.37
C THR A 20 -7.16 1.85 -29.94
N ALA A 21 -7.49 1.01 -30.92
CA ALA A 21 -7.84 -0.38 -30.71
C ALA A 21 -6.55 -1.21 -30.70
N ALA A 22 -6.31 -1.95 -29.61
CA ALA A 22 -5.29 -3.00 -29.56
C ALA A 22 -5.99 -4.36 -29.56
N CYS A 23 -5.69 -5.20 -30.56
CA CYS A 23 -6.23 -6.54 -30.72
C CYS A 23 -5.16 -7.56 -30.29
N TRP A 24 -5.45 -8.38 -29.28
CA TRP A 24 -4.65 -9.56 -28.94
C TRP A 24 -5.37 -10.80 -29.46
N VAL A 25 -4.66 -11.57 -30.30
CA VAL A 25 -5.15 -12.83 -30.89
C VAL A 25 -5.11 -13.92 -29.82
N GLY A 26 -6.29 -14.39 -29.41
CA GLY A 26 -6.50 -15.54 -28.55
C GLY A 26 -7.71 -16.33 -29.04
N VAL A 27 -7.55 -17.64 -29.14
CA VAL A 27 -8.42 -18.63 -29.80
C VAL A 27 -9.86 -18.59 -29.26
N ALA A 28 -10.83 -18.77 -30.17
CA ALA A 28 -12.29 -18.70 -30.03
C ALA A 28 -12.89 -17.28 -30.15
N GLY A 29 -13.25 -16.92 -31.39
CA GLY A 29 -13.81 -15.63 -31.77
C GLY A 29 -15.17 -15.31 -31.13
N VAL A 30 -15.13 -14.64 -29.99
CA VAL A 30 -16.25 -13.88 -29.44
C VAL A 30 -15.73 -12.51 -29.01
N CYS A 31 -16.01 -11.48 -29.81
CA CYS A 31 -15.77 -10.09 -29.41
C CYS A 31 -16.85 -9.66 -28.41
N PHE A 32 -16.46 -9.41 -27.16
CA PHE A 32 -17.29 -8.67 -26.21
C PHE A 32 -17.03 -7.17 -26.38
N THR A 33 -18.02 -6.42 -26.88
CA THR A 33 -18.06 -4.96 -26.75
C THR A 33 -18.74 -4.63 -25.42
N ALA A 34 -17.97 -4.20 -24.43
CA ALA A 34 -18.52 -3.61 -23.22
C ALA A 34 -18.58 -2.09 -23.38
N ASP A 35 -19.74 -1.57 -23.80
CA ASP A 35 -20.04 -0.14 -23.73
C ASP A 35 -20.42 0.23 -22.29
N PHE A 36 -19.52 0.91 -21.59
CA PHE A 36 -19.80 1.48 -20.28
C PHE A 36 -20.34 2.91 -20.46
N VAL A 37 -21.66 3.06 -20.59
CA VAL A 37 -22.34 4.36 -20.51
C VAL A 37 -23.19 4.37 -19.25
N GLY A 38 -22.73 5.14 -18.26
CA GLY A 38 -23.48 5.44 -17.06
C GLY A 38 -24.75 6.22 -17.39
N ARG A 39 -25.88 5.74 -16.87
CA ARG A 39 -27.14 6.48 -16.88
C ARG A 39 -27.89 6.20 -15.59
N GLU A 40 -28.18 7.29 -14.88
CA GLU A 40 -28.96 7.33 -13.65
C GLU A 40 -30.26 6.52 -13.77
N MET A 41 -30.47 5.58 -12.85
CA MET A 41 -31.73 4.85 -12.74
C MET A 41 -32.67 5.55 -11.76
N ALA A 42 -33.44 6.51 -12.28
CA ALA A 42 -34.64 6.97 -11.60
C ALA A 42 -35.70 5.84 -11.60
N MET A 43 -35.90 5.22 -10.45
CA MET A 43 -36.82 4.09 -10.26
C MET A 43 -38.27 4.57 -10.28
N LYS A 44 -38.94 4.46 -11.44
CA LYS A 44 -40.40 4.64 -11.55
C LYS A 44 -41.10 3.34 -11.15
N ILE A 45 -41.52 3.27 -9.89
CA ILE A 45 -42.36 2.19 -9.34
C ILE A 45 -43.73 2.23 -10.05
N ARG A 46 -43.98 1.26 -10.92
CA ARG A 46 -45.31 1.00 -11.47
C ARG A 46 -46.02 -0.02 -10.58
N ALA A 47 -46.82 0.48 -9.64
CA ALA A 47 -47.73 -0.34 -8.86
C ALA A 47 -48.75 -1.02 -9.80
N ARG A 48 -48.67 -2.34 -9.93
CA ARG A 48 -49.72 -3.16 -10.54
C ARG A 48 -50.53 -3.78 -9.40
N LEU A 49 -51.73 -3.24 -9.20
CA LEU A 49 -52.78 -3.87 -8.41
C LEU A 49 -53.16 -5.19 -9.08
N LEU A 50 -52.91 -6.32 -8.41
CA LEU A 50 -53.54 -7.59 -8.70
C LEU A 50 -54.51 -7.90 -7.57
N VAL A 51 -55.79 -7.85 -7.90
CA VAL A 51 -56.92 -8.19 -7.04
C VAL A 51 -57.37 -9.62 -7.34
N ALA A 52 -57.70 -10.32 -6.26
CA ALA A 52 -58.57 -11.49 -6.12
C ALA A 52 -58.05 -12.87 -6.55
N GLY A 53 -57.99 -13.74 -5.55
CA GLY A 53 -57.91 -15.19 -5.68
C GLY A 53 -57.86 -15.86 -4.31
N MET A 54 -58.76 -15.51 -3.39
CA MET A 54 -58.86 -16.15 -2.07
C MET A 54 -59.68 -17.43 -2.21
N THR A 55 -59.00 -18.54 -2.48
CA THR A 55 -59.57 -19.89 -2.40
C THR A 55 -59.58 -20.33 -0.93
N VAL A 56 -60.79 -20.51 -0.41
CA VAL A 56 -61.06 -21.09 0.92
C VAL A 56 -60.73 -22.58 0.86
N PHE A 57 -59.63 -22.98 1.51
CA PHE A 57 -59.36 -24.39 1.81
C PHE A 57 -59.71 -24.64 3.28
N THR A 58 -60.74 -25.44 3.51
CA THR A 58 -61.21 -25.91 4.81
C THR A 58 -60.26 -26.95 5.41
N ALA A 59 -60.14 -26.90 6.73
CA ALA A 59 -59.11 -27.52 7.55
C ALA A 59 -59.16 -29.07 7.61
N ALA A 60 -57.98 -29.69 7.57
CA ALA A 60 -57.70 -30.96 8.22
C ALA A 60 -56.56 -30.71 9.23
N GLY A 61 -56.86 -30.88 10.52
CA GLY A 61 -55.94 -30.60 11.62
C GLY A 61 -54.76 -31.57 11.63
N GLY A 62 -53.57 -31.05 11.37
CA GLY A 62 -52.29 -31.66 11.72
C GLY A 62 -51.63 -30.78 12.78
N ALA A 63 -51.28 -31.36 13.93
CA ALA A 63 -50.44 -30.70 14.92
C ALA A 63 -49.03 -30.57 14.35
N PHE A 64 -48.75 -29.47 13.64
CA PHE A 64 -47.39 -29.09 13.32
C PHE A 64 -46.75 -28.56 14.60
N ALA A 65 -45.85 -29.35 15.17
CA ALA A 65 -44.92 -28.86 16.18
C ALA A 65 -44.21 -27.63 15.60
N GLN A 66 -44.41 -26.48 16.24
CA GLN A 66 -43.73 -25.24 15.88
C GLN A 66 -42.26 -25.41 16.25
N GLN A 67 -41.47 -25.96 15.33
CA GLN A 67 -40.02 -26.05 15.46
C GLN A 67 -39.52 -24.62 15.63
N ALA A 68 -39.04 -24.29 16.83
CA ALA A 68 -38.47 -22.99 17.11
C ALA A 68 -37.35 -22.74 16.09
N ALA A 69 -37.42 -21.60 15.39
CA ALA A 69 -36.36 -21.20 14.49
C ALA A 69 -35.04 -21.19 15.28
N PRO A 70 -33.94 -21.76 14.75
CA PRO A 70 -32.66 -21.73 15.42
C PRO A 70 -32.31 -20.27 15.70
N ALA A 71 -31.92 -19.97 16.93
CA ALA A 71 -31.51 -18.64 17.33
C ALA A 71 -30.43 -18.14 16.35
N ALA A 72 -30.69 -17.02 15.68
CA ALA A 72 -29.71 -16.41 14.79
C ALA A 72 -28.47 -16.05 15.62
N SER A 73 -27.33 -16.69 15.33
CA SER A 73 -26.05 -16.32 15.94
C SER A 73 -25.66 -14.93 15.47
N THR A 74 -25.33 -14.04 16.40
CA THR A 74 -24.81 -12.70 16.06
C THR A 74 -23.52 -12.83 15.25
N PRO A 75 -23.35 -12.11 14.13
CA PRO A 75 -22.09 -12.11 13.38
C PRO A 75 -20.93 -11.67 14.28
N PRO A 76 -19.71 -12.21 14.09
CA PRO A 76 -18.55 -11.77 14.85
C PRO A 76 -18.26 -10.30 14.58
N ASP A 77 -17.89 -9.57 15.63
CA ASP A 77 -17.40 -8.20 15.51
C ASP A 77 -16.02 -8.20 14.83
N LEU A 78 -15.92 -7.52 13.68
CA LEU A 78 -14.68 -7.40 12.89
C LEU A 78 -13.96 -6.06 13.13
N THR A 79 -14.36 -5.30 14.15
CA THR A 79 -13.69 -4.03 14.50
C THR A 79 -12.33 -4.29 15.13
N ILE A 80 -11.35 -3.47 14.74
CA ILE A 80 -9.99 -3.48 15.28
C ILE A 80 -9.70 -2.09 15.84
N ALA A 81 -9.15 -2.04 17.05
CA ALA A 81 -8.62 -0.80 17.60
C ALA A 81 -7.36 -0.39 16.83
N ASN A 82 -7.22 0.91 16.54
CA ASN A 82 -6.08 1.49 15.84
C ASN A 82 -5.81 0.85 14.45
N PRO A 83 -6.80 0.81 13.54
CA PRO A 83 -6.67 0.14 12.25
C PRO A 83 -5.49 0.66 11.39
N VAL A 84 -5.13 1.94 11.47
CA VAL A 84 -4.05 2.52 10.66
C VAL A 84 -2.69 2.29 11.32
N SER A 85 -2.50 2.79 12.54
CA SER A 85 -1.21 2.66 13.23
C SER A 85 -0.89 1.21 13.58
N GLY A 86 -1.88 0.39 13.91
CA GLY A 86 -1.72 -1.04 14.13
C GLY A 86 -1.19 -1.77 12.88
N PHE A 87 -1.74 -1.46 11.71
CA PHE A 87 -1.27 -2.04 10.44
C PHE A 87 0.19 -1.67 10.14
N VAL A 88 0.56 -0.39 10.30
CA VAL A 88 1.94 0.06 10.05
C VAL A 88 2.93 -0.54 11.06
N LYS A 89 2.57 -0.63 12.34
CA LYS A 89 3.40 -1.30 13.36
C LYS A 89 3.65 -2.77 13.04
N ALA A 90 2.62 -3.50 12.61
CA ALA A 90 2.77 -4.89 12.16
C ALA A 90 3.68 -4.99 10.91
N GLY A 91 3.67 -3.97 10.06
CA GLY A 91 4.56 -3.84 8.92
C GLY A 91 6.04 -3.83 9.29
N VAL A 92 6.43 -3.20 10.42
CA VAL A 92 7.84 -3.05 10.83
C VAL A 92 8.56 -4.40 10.83
N ALA A 93 8.04 -5.40 11.54
CA ALA A 93 8.64 -6.73 11.63
C ALA A 93 8.69 -7.46 10.28
N ARG A 94 7.64 -7.32 9.45
CA ARG A 94 7.58 -7.92 8.12
C ARG A 94 8.67 -7.35 7.20
N TYR A 95 8.81 -6.03 7.16
CA TYR A 95 9.76 -5.36 6.29
C TYR A 95 11.19 -5.49 6.82
N GLU A 96 11.40 -5.46 8.14
CA GLU A 96 12.69 -5.78 8.75
C GLU A 96 13.18 -7.15 8.26
N LYS A 97 12.36 -8.20 8.45
CA LYS A 97 12.69 -9.57 8.01
C LYS A 97 13.12 -9.61 6.54
N ASN A 98 12.33 -8.99 5.66
CA ASN A 98 12.57 -9.06 4.21
C ASN A 98 13.77 -8.22 3.76
N MET A 99 13.90 -7.00 4.28
CA MET A 99 14.91 -6.04 3.84
C MET A 99 16.28 -6.39 4.44
N VAL A 100 16.33 -6.85 5.69
CA VAL A 100 17.57 -7.38 6.29
C VAL A 100 18.05 -8.62 5.55
N ALA A 101 17.16 -9.58 5.27
CA ALA A 101 17.53 -10.77 4.50
C ALA A 101 18.00 -10.41 3.08
N ALA A 102 17.42 -9.38 2.45
CA ALA A 102 17.85 -8.90 1.15
C ALA A 102 19.27 -8.28 1.20
N ALA A 103 19.55 -7.47 2.21
CA ALA A 103 20.88 -6.94 2.46
C ALA A 103 21.89 -8.07 2.69
N GLU A 104 21.57 -9.02 3.57
CA GLU A 104 22.42 -10.18 3.87
C GLU A 104 22.67 -11.09 2.65
N ALA A 105 21.72 -11.19 1.72
CA ALA A 105 21.85 -12.02 0.53
C ALA A 105 22.84 -11.47 -0.52
N MET A 106 23.08 -10.15 -0.55
CA MET A 106 24.04 -9.56 -1.49
C MET A 106 25.49 -9.85 -1.04
N PRO A 107 26.38 -10.38 -1.90
CA PRO A 107 27.79 -10.53 -1.60
C PRO A 107 28.46 -9.20 -1.24
N ALA A 108 29.43 -9.21 -0.33
CA ALA A 108 30.06 -7.98 0.17
C ALA A 108 30.72 -7.16 -0.95
N GLU A 109 31.30 -7.83 -1.94
CA GLU A 109 31.98 -7.25 -3.10
C GLU A 109 31.00 -6.51 -4.02
N LYS A 110 29.70 -6.82 -3.91
CA LYS A 110 28.62 -6.22 -4.71
C LYS A 110 27.87 -5.10 -3.99
N TYR A 111 28.28 -4.72 -2.78
CA TYR A 111 27.69 -3.54 -2.12
C TYR A 111 28.00 -2.23 -2.86
N GLY A 112 29.08 -2.18 -3.63
CA GLY A 112 29.37 -1.07 -4.54
C GLY A 112 28.60 -1.12 -5.86
N TYR A 113 27.82 -2.17 -6.14
CA TYR A 113 27.14 -2.34 -7.42
C TYR A 113 26.10 -1.24 -7.66
N LYS A 114 26.09 -0.74 -8.89
CA LYS A 114 25.12 0.21 -9.43
C LYS A 114 24.51 -0.36 -10.71
N PRO A 115 23.17 -0.44 -10.85
CA PRO A 115 22.54 -0.84 -12.10
C PRO A 115 22.85 0.11 -13.27
N MET A 116 22.91 1.41 -12.98
CA MET A 116 23.37 2.48 -13.88
C MET A 116 24.23 3.48 -13.11
N PRO A 117 25.18 4.19 -13.75
CA PRO A 117 26.12 5.10 -13.08
C PRO A 117 25.47 6.15 -12.17
N GLU A 118 24.32 6.67 -12.60
CA GLU A 118 23.54 7.73 -11.93
C GLU A 118 22.76 7.21 -10.72
N MET A 119 22.58 5.89 -10.62
CA MET A 119 21.89 5.27 -9.48
C MET A 119 22.82 5.16 -8.26
N ASN A 120 22.19 5.11 -7.09
CA ASN A 120 22.86 4.78 -5.85
C ASN A 120 23.49 3.37 -5.92
N SER A 121 24.57 3.16 -5.17
CA SER A 121 25.06 1.78 -4.97
C SER A 121 24.09 1.01 -4.09
N PHE A 122 24.20 -0.33 -4.10
CA PHE A 122 23.42 -1.16 -3.18
C PHE A 122 23.67 -0.78 -1.72
N GLY A 123 24.93 -0.55 -1.33
CA GLY A 123 25.30 -0.12 0.03
C GLY A 123 24.71 1.23 0.41
N HIS A 124 24.69 2.20 -0.52
CA HIS A 124 24.02 3.47 -0.32
C HIS A 124 22.52 3.29 -0.14
N LEU A 125 21.86 2.42 -0.93
CA LEU A 125 20.44 2.11 -0.76
C LEU A 125 20.15 1.56 0.64
N ILE A 126 20.97 0.64 1.16
CA ILE A 126 20.81 0.11 2.53
C ILE A 126 20.87 1.23 3.57
N MET A 127 21.81 2.15 3.42
CA MET A 127 21.94 3.28 4.34
C MET A 127 20.78 4.26 4.22
N HIS A 128 20.34 4.55 3.00
CA HIS A 128 19.17 5.39 2.74
C HIS A 128 17.90 4.84 3.40
N ILE A 129 17.73 3.51 3.42
CA ILE A 129 16.64 2.86 4.14
C ILE A 129 16.73 3.15 5.63
N ALA A 130 17.91 2.99 6.23
CA ALA A 130 18.10 3.21 7.66
C ALA A 130 17.86 4.68 8.06
N GLU A 131 18.36 5.63 7.28
CA GLU A 131 18.10 7.07 7.45
C GLU A 131 16.61 7.41 7.34
N SER A 132 15.93 6.81 6.35
CA SER A 132 14.49 7.01 6.13
C SER A 132 13.67 6.49 7.30
N ASN A 133 13.97 5.28 7.78
CA ASN A 133 13.35 4.68 8.95
C ASN A 133 13.51 5.59 10.17
N ASN A 134 14.75 5.97 10.49
CA ASN A 134 15.05 6.83 11.64
C ASN A 134 14.30 8.16 11.56
N THR A 135 14.32 8.81 10.40
CA THR A 135 13.69 10.13 10.21
C THR A 135 12.17 10.04 10.31
N LEU A 136 11.53 9.13 9.57
CA LEU A 136 10.07 8.99 9.55
C LEU A 136 9.54 8.56 10.92
N CYS A 137 10.12 7.54 11.53
CA CYS A 137 9.67 7.04 12.83
C CYS A 137 9.88 8.05 13.95
N ALA A 138 10.98 8.82 13.93
CA ALA A 138 11.20 9.93 14.86
C ALA A 138 10.15 11.03 14.69
N LYS A 139 9.91 11.48 13.46
CA LYS A 139 8.93 12.55 13.18
C LYS A 139 7.50 12.13 13.53
N ILE A 140 7.13 10.90 13.21
CA ILE A 140 5.84 10.34 13.59
C ILE A 140 5.75 10.27 15.12
N SER A 141 6.72 9.70 15.81
CA SER A 141 6.63 9.50 17.27
C SER A 141 6.87 10.76 18.11
N GLY A 142 7.49 11.80 17.53
CA GLY A 142 8.01 12.95 18.25
C GLY A 142 9.34 12.69 18.98
N GLN A 143 9.97 11.53 18.78
CA GLN A 143 11.28 11.20 19.35
C GLN A 143 12.42 11.80 18.52
N THR A 144 13.62 11.83 19.08
CA THR A 144 14.84 12.23 18.36
C THR A 144 15.32 11.07 17.48
N ALA A 145 15.62 11.35 16.21
CA ALA A 145 16.18 10.36 15.30
C ALA A 145 17.64 10.04 15.66
N PRO A 146 18.07 8.77 15.63
CA PRO A 146 19.49 8.44 15.61
C PRO A 146 20.17 9.08 14.38
N ASP A 147 21.29 9.79 14.60
CA ASP A 147 22.13 10.30 13.51
C ASP A 147 23.00 9.17 12.98
N VAL A 148 22.74 8.79 11.73
CA VAL A 148 23.47 7.75 11.04
C VAL A 148 23.96 8.33 9.72
N LYS A 149 25.26 8.17 9.45
CA LYS A 149 25.88 8.73 8.25
C LYS A 149 26.45 7.63 7.39
N TYR A 150 26.05 7.64 6.13
CA TYR A 150 26.70 6.82 5.13
C TYR A 150 28.13 7.28 4.86
N VAL A 151 29.04 6.31 4.76
CA VAL A 151 30.39 6.48 4.21
C VAL A 151 30.56 5.37 3.19
N ASP A 152 31.02 5.69 1.98
CA ASP A 152 31.14 4.73 0.88
C ASP A 152 32.01 3.51 1.19
N THR A 153 32.92 3.64 2.15
CA THR A 153 33.83 2.57 2.58
C THR A 153 33.28 1.73 3.73
N ASN A 154 32.03 1.95 4.17
CA ASN A 154 31.42 1.15 5.22
C ASN A 154 31.30 -0.32 4.78
N PRO A 155 31.77 -1.28 5.60
CA PRO A 155 31.66 -2.70 5.25
C PRO A 155 30.19 -3.17 5.34
N LYS A 156 29.88 -4.26 4.61
CA LYS A 156 28.58 -4.93 4.59
C LYS A 156 27.99 -5.09 6.00
N ASP A 157 28.76 -5.64 6.93
CA ASP A 157 28.26 -5.97 8.27
C ASP A 157 27.81 -4.72 9.04
N LYS A 158 28.54 -3.61 8.88
CA LYS A 158 28.15 -2.32 9.46
C LYS A 158 26.84 -1.82 8.86
N LEU A 159 26.68 -1.90 7.54
CA LEU A 159 25.46 -1.44 6.86
C LEU A 159 24.24 -2.30 7.24
N VAL A 160 24.42 -3.61 7.35
CA VAL A 160 23.36 -4.53 7.80
C VAL A 160 23.01 -4.28 9.27
N ALA A 161 23.99 -4.05 10.14
CA ALA A 161 23.74 -3.70 11.54
C ALA A 161 22.95 -2.38 11.65
N THR A 162 23.38 -1.32 10.95
CA THR A 162 22.66 -0.04 10.93
C THR A 162 21.22 -0.18 10.41
N LEU A 163 21.00 -1.04 9.41
CA LEU A 163 19.65 -1.34 8.92
C LEU A 163 18.79 -1.99 10.02
N LYS A 164 19.30 -3.01 10.73
CA LYS A 164 18.61 -3.65 11.85
C LYS A 164 18.28 -2.64 12.96
N ASP A 165 19.25 -1.83 13.34
CA ASP A 165 19.08 -0.80 14.37
C ASP A 165 17.98 0.20 14.02
N SER A 166 17.84 0.56 12.74
CA SER A 166 16.78 1.47 12.29
C SER A 166 15.37 0.88 12.44
N PHE A 167 15.21 -0.43 12.22
CA PHE A 167 13.93 -1.12 12.43
C PHE A 167 13.63 -1.32 13.92
N ALA A 168 14.64 -1.62 14.73
CA ALA A 168 14.53 -1.66 16.18
C ALA A 168 14.10 -0.29 16.75
N PHE A 169 14.70 0.79 16.24
CA PHE A 169 14.28 2.15 16.58
C PHE A 169 12.82 2.40 16.16
N CYS A 170 12.41 2.08 14.93
CA CYS A 170 11.02 2.22 14.50
C CYS A 170 10.03 1.43 15.38
N THR A 171 10.40 0.22 15.80
CA THR A 171 9.58 -0.59 16.73
C THR A 171 9.34 0.16 18.04
N SER A 172 10.39 0.69 18.64
CA SER A 172 10.30 1.49 19.87
C SER A 172 9.53 2.80 19.67
N ALA A 173 9.87 3.53 18.60
CA ALA A 173 9.32 4.84 18.27
C ALA A 173 7.80 4.78 18.08
N LEU A 174 7.32 3.76 17.37
CA LEU A 174 5.90 3.63 17.03
C LEU A 174 5.08 2.93 18.11
N ALA A 175 5.68 2.36 19.16
CA ALA A 175 4.98 1.56 20.17
C ALA A 175 3.73 2.27 20.73
N LYS A 176 3.86 3.57 21.05
CA LYS A 176 2.80 4.41 21.65
C LYS A 176 1.97 5.22 20.63
N VAL A 177 2.24 5.09 19.33
CA VAL A 177 1.47 5.79 18.30
C VAL A 177 0.09 5.13 18.16
N ASP A 178 -0.98 5.91 18.17
CA ASP A 178 -2.34 5.41 18.04
C ASP A 178 -3.15 6.27 17.05
N ASP A 179 -4.37 5.82 16.75
CA ASP A 179 -5.20 6.46 15.73
C ASP A 179 -5.89 7.74 16.21
N SER A 180 -5.82 8.08 17.51
CA SER A 180 -6.45 9.28 18.06
C SER A 180 -5.81 10.58 17.55
N LYS A 181 -4.56 10.50 17.08
CA LYS A 181 -3.74 11.65 16.66
C LYS A 181 -3.44 11.69 15.17
N LEU A 182 -4.13 10.90 14.34
CA LEU A 182 -3.82 10.83 12.89
C LEU A 182 -3.95 12.19 12.18
N GLY A 183 -4.83 13.07 12.67
CA GLY A 183 -5.05 14.40 12.11
C GLY A 183 -4.01 15.45 12.50
N GLU A 184 -3.16 15.19 13.50
CA GLU A 184 -2.10 16.12 13.89
C GLU A 184 -1.12 16.31 12.74
N GLN A 185 -0.73 17.56 12.47
CA GLN A 185 0.18 17.89 11.38
C GLN A 185 1.57 18.24 11.90
N PHE A 186 2.58 17.88 11.12
CA PHE A 186 3.95 18.29 11.34
C PHE A 186 4.67 18.42 9.99
N VAL A 187 5.83 19.06 10.02
CA VAL A 187 6.68 19.18 8.84
C VAL A 187 7.64 18.01 8.78
N LEU A 188 7.44 17.15 7.77
CA LEU A 188 8.30 16.01 7.51
C LEU A 188 9.52 16.42 6.67
N PHE A 189 9.28 17.04 5.50
CA PHE A 189 10.32 17.56 4.60
C PHE A 189 9.94 18.95 4.07
N GLY A 190 10.94 19.80 3.85
CA GLY A 190 10.73 21.17 3.34
C GLY A 190 9.80 21.98 4.24
N ASN A 191 8.85 22.70 3.63
CA ASN A 191 7.94 23.61 4.35
C ASN A 191 6.45 23.22 4.23
N ARG A 192 6.14 22.00 3.77
CA ARG A 192 4.75 21.54 3.61
C ARG A 192 4.37 20.61 4.77
N PRO A 193 3.29 20.90 5.52
CA PRO A 193 2.85 20.01 6.58
C PRO A 193 2.23 18.72 6.00
N ILE A 194 2.34 17.64 6.76
CA ILE A 194 1.68 16.35 6.53
C ILE A 194 0.97 15.93 7.81
N SER A 195 -0.16 15.24 7.69
CA SER A 195 -0.81 14.63 8.85
C SER A 195 -0.02 13.42 9.34
N ARG A 196 -0.13 13.09 10.63
CA ARG A 196 0.46 11.87 11.21
C ARG A 196 -0.02 10.61 10.50
N GLY A 197 -1.29 10.55 10.13
CA GLY A 197 -1.84 9.48 9.31
C GLY A 197 -1.20 9.41 7.92
N GLY A 198 -1.02 10.55 7.25
CA GLY A 198 -0.31 10.61 5.97
C GLY A 198 1.14 10.15 6.09
N ALA A 199 1.83 10.51 7.18
CA ALA A 199 3.20 10.08 7.43
C ALA A 199 3.30 8.58 7.73
N LEU A 200 2.34 7.98 8.43
CA LEU A 200 2.24 6.53 8.63
C LEU A 200 2.07 5.79 7.30
N VAL A 201 1.21 6.29 6.41
CA VAL A 201 1.06 5.75 5.05
C VAL A 201 2.36 5.88 4.25
N ALA A 202 3.01 7.04 4.33
CA ALA A 202 4.29 7.28 3.65
C ALA A 202 5.40 6.35 4.15
N LEU A 203 5.44 6.04 5.44
CA LEU A 203 6.38 5.06 6.01
C LEU A 203 6.14 3.64 5.46
N GLY A 204 4.87 3.21 5.37
CA GLY A 204 4.55 1.93 4.74
C GLY A 204 4.95 1.89 3.25
N GLY A 205 4.68 2.97 2.53
CA GLY A 205 5.05 3.12 1.11
C GLY A 205 6.56 3.14 0.87
N SER A 206 7.34 3.77 1.75
CA SER A 206 8.80 3.78 1.60
C SER A 206 9.38 2.37 1.74
N TRP A 207 8.86 1.54 2.65
CA TRP A 207 9.29 0.14 2.75
C TRP A 207 8.96 -0.69 1.50
N THR A 208 7.81 -0.47 0.86
CA THR A 208 7.49 -1.15 -0.40
C THR A 208 8.46 -0.76 -1.51
N ASP A 209 8.71 0.54 -1.67
CA ASP A 209 9.57 1.07 -2.73
C ASP A 209 11.02 0.60 -2.54
N HIS A 210 11.50 0.66 -1.29
CA HIS A 210 12.85 0.24 -0.95
C HIS A 210 13.06 -1.27 -1.07
N TYR A 211 12.10 -2.10 -0.66
CA TYR A 211 12.22 -3.55 -0.82
C TYR A 211 12.13 -3.97 -2.29
N ALA A 212 11.24 -3.35 -3.07
CA ALA A 212 11.17 -3.58 -4.51
C ALA A 212 12.50 -3.25 -5.19
N THR A 213 13.12 -2.12 -4.81
CA THR A 213 14.43 -1.72 -5.30
C THR A 213 15.52 -2.73 -4.92
N GLN A 214 15.60 -3.15 -3.66
CA GLN A 214 16.55 -4.20 -3.25
C GLN A 214 16.36 -5.50 -4.03
N ALA A 215 15.12 -5.93 -4.24
CA ALA A 215 14.80 -7.13 -4.99
C ALA A 215 15.28 -7.04 -6.46
N ILE A 216 15.15 -5.88 -7.08
CA ILE A 216 15.67 -5.62 -8.43
C ILE A 216 17.21 -5.72 -8.44
N TYR A 217 17.90 -5.11 -7.48
CA TYR A 217 19.37 -5.18 -7.39
C TYR A 217 19.86 -6.62 -7.23
N LEU A 218 19.18 -7.42 -6.39
CA LEU A 218 19.48 -8.84 -6.23
C LEU A 218 19.29 -9.62 -7.54
N ARG A 219 18.16 -9.41 -8.23
CA ARG A 219 17.88 -10.10 -9.52
C ARG A 219 18.89 -9.75 -10.60
N LEU A 220 19.27 -8.48 -10.72
CA LEU A 220 20.32 -8.04 -11.65
C LEU A 220 21.70 -8.63 -11.34
N ASN A 221 21.88 -9.13 -10.12
CA ASN A 221 23.09 -9.81 -9.68
C ASN A 221 22.97 -11.34 -9.62
N GLY A 222 21.89 -11.91 -10.19
CA GLY A 222 21.65 -13.35 -10.23
C GLY A 222 21.18 -13.95 -8.91
N ILE A 223 20.73 -13.13 -7.96
CA ILE A 223 20.34 -13.55 -6.61
C ILE A 223 18.81 -13.50 -6.49
N LEU A 224 18.22 -14.54 -5.92
CA LEU A 224 16.78 -14.61 -5.70
C LEU A 224 16.38 -13.81 -4.44
N PRO A 225 15.50 -12.80 -4.55
CA PRO A 225 15.07 -12.01 -3.39
C PRO A 225 14.35 -12.87 -2.33
N PRO A 226 14.42 -12.50 -1.04
CA PRO A 226 13.89 -13.33 0.05
C PRO A 226 12.44 -13.78 -0.12
N THR A 227 11.54 -12.89 -0.56
CA THR A 227 10.12 -13.23 -0.76
C THR A 227 9.84 -14.07 -2.00
N ALA A 228 10.84 -14.29 -2.86
CA ALA A 228 10.73 -15.15 -4.04
C ALA A 228 11.39 -16.52 -3.84
N GLN A 229 12.03 -16.76 -2.69
CA GLN A 229 12.61 -18.05 -2.37
C GLN A 229 11.51 -19.10 -2.14
N PRO A 230 11.73 -20.37 -2.53
CA PRO A 230 10.80 -21.43 -2.22
C PRO A 230 10.63 -21.57 -0.71
N ALA A 231 9.44 -21.97 -0.27
CA ALA A 231 9.22 -22.29 1.14
C ALA A 231 10.25 -23.33 1.59
N LYS A 232 10.89 -23.10 2.74
CA LYS A 232 11.74 -24.11 3.35
C LYS A 232 10.87 -25.35 3.61
N LYS A 233 11.29 -26.49 3.09
CA LYS A 233 10.72 -27.78 3.46
C LYS A 233 11.49 -28.19 4.71
N ASP A 234 10.79 -28.16 5.85
CA ASP A 234 11.30 -28.70 7.11
C ASP A 234 11.29 -30.23 7.07
#